data_AF-A0A5J5AY21-F1
#
_entry.id   AF-A0A5J5AY21-F1
#
_cell.length_a   1.000
_cell.length_b   1.000
_cell.length_c   1.000
_cell.angle_alpha   90.00
_cell.angle_beta   90.00
_cell.angle_gamma   90.00
#
_symmetry.space_group_name_H-M   'P 1'
#
loop_
_entity.id
_entity.type
_entity.pdbx_description
1 polymer ?
#
loop_
_entity_poly.entity_id
_entity_poly.type
_entity_poly.pdbx_seq_one_letter_code
_entity_poly.pdbx_strand_id
1 'polypeptide(L)'
;MQEQHLQQLLCGILQWIDPPDAILKAIECGRSESEMLDGCRALLSIATVTTPLVFDQLLKSIRPFGTLSLLSGLMCEVVKVLMANYTEEETWSWVARDILLDTWTALLVPMGSTGQNALLPPEGINAASNLFSLIVEAELKAASASAFSDENESDYLQASISAMDERLSSYALIARAAIDVTIPLLTRLFSERFARLHQGRGISDPTETLEELYSLLLITGHVLADEGEGETPLVPEAIQIHFTGPCGTRQTSLCCTFWLNYKVF
;
A
#
# COMPACT_ATOMS: atom_id res chain seq x y z
N MET A 1 30.60 -5.68 -7.30
CA MET A 1 31.07 -4.34 -6.87
C MET A 1 29.88 -3.46 -6.48
N GLN A 2 28.87 -3.29 -7.34
CA GLN A 2 27.66 -2.50 -7.02
C GLN A 2 26.89 -3.03 -5.80
N GLU A 3 26.55 -4.32 -5.74
CA GLU A 3 25.82 -4.91 -4.60
C GLU A 3 26.54 -4.73 -3.26
N GLN A 4 27.86 -4.88 -3.23
CA GLN A 4 28.68 -4.65 -2.03
C GLN A 4 28.62 -3.19 -1.58
N HIS A 5 28.60 -2.25 -2.53
CA HIS A 5 28.46 -0.82 -2.20
C HIS A 5 27.06 -0.51 -1.65
N LEU A 6 26.01 -1.06 -2.27
CA LEU A 6 24.63 -0.92 -1.77
C LEU A 6 24.46 -1.53 -0.38
N GLN A 7 25.09 -2.69 -0.12
CA GLN A 7 25.11 -3.31 1.19
C GLN A 7 25.82 -2.43 2.22
N GLN A 8 26.96 -1.81 1.87
CA GLN A 8 27.64 -0.86 2.76
C GLN A 8 26.78 0.37 3.07
N LEU A 9 26.08 0.90 2.06
CA LEU A 9 25.15 2.02 2.24
C LEU A 9 24.01 1.62 3.18
N LEU A 10 23.40 0.45 2.96
CA LEU A 10 22.37 -0.11 3.83
C LEU A 10 22.88 -0.25 5.27
N CYS A 11 24.06 -0.85 5.48
CA CYS A 11 24.68 -0.97 6.80
C CYS A 11 24.86 0.39 7.50
N GLY A 12 25.23 1.42 6.75
CA GLY A 12 25.44 2.77 7.28
C GLY A 12 24.16 3.42 7.81
N ILE A 13 23.02 3.13 7.19
CA ILE A 13 21.72 3.70 7.57
C ILE A 13 20.94 2.83 8.56
N LEU A 14 21.36 1.58 8.83
CA LEU A 14 20.59 0.65 9.68
C LEU A 14 20.25 1.23 11.05
N GLN A 15 21.18 1.95 11.68
CA GLN A 15 20.95 2.57 12.99
C GLN A 15 19.85 3.64 12.99
N TRP A 16 19.44 4.13 11.83
CA TRP A 16 18.37 5.12 11.68
C TRP A 16 17.00 4.48 11.44
N ILE A 17 16.95 3.19 11.14
CA ILE A 17 15.74 2.52 10.64
C ILE A 17 15.47 1.13 11.27
N ASP A 18 16.44 0.52 11.97
CA ASP A 18 16.34 -0.81 12.59
C ASP A 18 16.66 -0.77 14.10
N PRO A 19 15.82 -1.35 14.99
CA PRO A 19 14.48 -1.88 14.71
C PRO A 19 13.43 -0.76 14.63
N PRO A 20 12.43 -0.85 13.72
CA PRO A 20 11.47 0.22 13.48
C PRO A 20 10.75 0.74 14.73
N ASP A 21 10.30 -0.15 15.61
CA ASP A 21 9.54 0.22 16.81
C ASP A 21 10.38 1.03 17.82
N ALA A 22 11.69 0.79 17.89
CA ALA A 22 12.58 1.53 18.76
C ALA A 22 12.89 2.93 18.19
N ILE A 23 13.03 3.04 16.87
CA ILE A 23 13.22 4.33 16.18
C ILE A 23 12.00 5.22 16.39
N LEU A 24 10.79 4.68 16.22
CA LEU A 24 9.57 5.45 16.45
C LEU A 24 9.43 5.95 17.89
N LYS A 25 9.71 5.11 18.88
CA LYS A 25 9.73 5.53 20.29
C LYS A 25 10.76 6.65 20.53
N ALA A 26 11.88 6.64 19.80
CA ALA A 26 12.86 7.72 19.89
C ALA A 26 12.34 9.03 19.29
N ILE A 27 11.58 8.96 18.19
CA ILE A 27 10.90 10.11 17.56
C ILE A 27 9.84 10.69 18.49
N GLU A 28 9.04 9.86 19.14
CA GLU A 28 8.09 10.30 20.17
C GLU A 28 8.78 11.02 21.34
N CYS A 29 10.05 10.69 21.61
CA CYS A 29 10.89 11.38 22.58
C CYS A 29 11.63 12.62 22.01
N GLY A 30 11.28 13.07 20.80
CA GLY A 30 11.86 14.24 20.14
C GLY A 30 13.27 14.03 19.56
N ARG A 31 13.61 12.80 19.13
CA ARG A 31 14.95 12.47 18.58
C ARG A 31 14.83 11.69 17.27
N SER A 32 15.87 11.74 16.44
CA SER A 32 16.04 10.82 15.30
C SER A 32 15.04 10.95 14.15
N GLU A 33 14.17 11.97 14.15
CA GLU A 33 13.19 12.20 13.08
C GLU A 33 13.87 12.42 11.73
N SER A 34 14.82 13.36 11.66
CA SER A 34 15.60 13.66 10.46
C SER A 34 16.37 12.44 9.94
N GLU A 35 17.02 11.72 10.85
CA GLU A 35 17.84 10.56 10.54
C GLU A 35 16.99 9.42 9.98
N MET A 36 15.81 9.18 10.56
CA MET A 36 14.87 8.19 10.05
C MET A 36 14.40 8.55 8.63
N LEU A 37 14.00 9.81 8.39
CA LEU A 37 13.60 10.25 7.05
C LEU A 37 14.73 10.10 6.02
N ASP A 38 15.97 10.41 6.40
CA ASP A 38 17.14 10.19 5.55
C ASP A 38 17.42 8.70 5.32
N GLY A 39 17.16 7.85 6.32
CA GLY A 39 17.16 6.40 6.19
C GLY A 39 16.12 5.90 5.18
N CYS A 40 14.90 6.42 5.20
CA CYS A 40 13.87 6.12 4.19
C CYS A 40 14.31 6.53 2.78
N ARG A 41 14.86 7.74 2.62
CA ARG A 41 15.35 8.23 1.30
C ARG A 41 16.50 7.39 0.77
N ALA A 42 17.37 6.91 1.66
CA ALA A 42 18.44 6.01 1.30
C ALA A 42 17.92 4.63 0.88
N LEU A 43 16.91 4.09 1.56
CA LEU A 43 16.21 2.87 1.11
C LEU A 43 15.59 3.04 -0.28
N LEU A 44 14.89 4.15 -0.53
CA LEU A 44 14.35 4.50 -1.85
C LEU A 44 15.45 4.53 -2.91
N SER A 45 16.56 5.19 -2.61
CA SER A 45 17.71 5.29 -3.51
C SER A 45 18.31 3.91 -3.84
N ILE A 46 18.34 2.98 -2.89
CA ILE A 46 18.76 1.59 -3.14
C ILE A 46 17.71 0.86 -4.00
N ALA A 47 16.42 1.01 -3.69
CA ALA A 47 15.33 0.35 -4.39
C ALA A 47 15.30 0.70 -5.89
N THR A 48 15.50 1.97 -6.25
CA THR A 48 15.48 2.44 -7.65
C THR A 48 16.56 1.82 -8.55
N VAL A 49 17.62 1.23 -7.97
CA VAL A 49 18.74 0.63 -8.70
C VAL A 49 18.87 -0.87 -8.47
N THR A 50 17.86 -1.51 -7.88
CA THR A 50 17.87 -2.95 -7.56
C THR A 50 16.61 -3.65 -8.05
N THR A 51 16.69 -4.97 -8.22
CA THR A 51 15.48 -5.81 -8.33
C THR A 51 15.00 -6.18 -6.92
N PRO A 52 13.72 -6.55 -6.75
CA PRO A 52 13.21 -6.93 -5.43
C PRO A 52 13.97 -8.08 -4.77
N LEU A 53 14.46 -9.05 -5.56
CA LEU A 53 15.29 -10.14 -5.08
C LEU A 53 16.64 -9.64 -4.52
N VAL A 54 17.34 -8.80 -5.30
CA VAL A 54 18.63 -8.24 -4.87
C VAL A 54 18.43 -7.34 -3.66
N PHE A 55 17.41 -6.47 -3.70
CA PHE A 55 17.04 -5.59 -2.60
C PHE A 55 16.88 -6.37 -1.30
N ASP A 56 16.08 -7.45 -1.31
CA ASP A 56 15.84 -8.27 -0.14
C ASP A 56 17.09 -8.97 0.39
N GLN A 57 17.97 -9.43 -0.52
CA GLN A 57 19.21 -10.13 -0.19
C GLN A 57 20.25 -9.25 0.51
N LEU A 58 20.23 -7.93 0.30
CA LEU A 58 21.21 -7.01 0.91
C LEU A 58 21.28 -7.20 2.43
N LEU A 59 20.13 -7.22 3.12
CA LEU A 59 20.09 -7.39 4.56
C LEU A 59 20.17 -8.87 5.00
N LYS A 60 19.61 -9.81 4.22
CA LYS A 60 19.70 -11.26 4.50
C LYS A 60 21.15 -11.75 4.60
N SER A 61 22.08 -11.08 3.93
CA SER A 61 23.50 -11.40 3.99
C SER A 61 24.15 -11.17 5.37
N ILE A 62 23.53 -10.34 6.22
CA ILE A 62 24.09 -9.92 7.52
C ILE A 62 23.12 -10.03 8.69
N ARG A 63 21.82 -10.25 8.43
CA ARG A 63 20.74 -10.35 9.42
C ARG A 63 19.83 -11.54 9.07
N PRO A 64 19.03 -12.04 10.03
CA PRO A 64 18.13 -13.18 9.80
C PRO A 64 16.88 -12.82 8.98
N PHE A 65 16.69 -11.55 8.60
CA PHE A 65 15.58 -11.05 7.81
C PHE A 65 16.11 -10.21 6.65
N GLY A 66 15.28 -10.04 5.61
CA GLY A 66 15.63 -9.28 4.42
C GLY A 66 15.18 -7.85 4.43
N THR A 67 15.66 -7.09 3.45
CA THR A 67 15.38 -5.65 3.35
C THR A 67 13.90 -5.38 3.05
N LEU A 68 13.18 -6.30 2.39
CA LEU A 68 11.73 -6.16 2.18
C LEU A 68 10.98 -6.28 3.52
N SER A 69 11.43 -7.17 4.41
CA SER A 69 10.84 -7.31 5.74
C SER A 69 11.09 -6.05 6.59
N LEU A 70 12.28 -5.45 6.48
CA LEU A 70 12.58 -4.16 7.13
C LEU A 70 11.70 -3.04 6.58
N LEU A 71 11.58 -2.92 5.26
CA LEU A 71 10.74 -1.93 4.58
C LEU A 71 9.28 -2.03 5.03
N SER A 72 8.74 -3.26 5.05
CA SER A 72 7.38 -3.53 5.56
C SER A 72 7.25 -3.18 7.03
N GLY A 73 8.23 -3.52 7.87
CA GLY A 73 8.24 -3.17 9.29
C GLY A 73 8.19 -1.65 9.52
N LEU A 74 9.03 -0.88 8.82
CA LEU A 74 9.03 0.58 8.86
C LEU A 74 7.67 1.15 8.46
N MET A 75 7.13 0.71 7.32
CA MET A 75 5.85 1.19 6.84
C MET A 75 4.71 0.83 7.80
N CYS A 76 4.71 -0.37 8.36
CA CYS A 76 3.70 -0.78 9.35
C CYS A 76 3.73 0.12 10.60
N GLU A 77 4.92 0.44 11.09
CA GLU A 77 5.08 1.35 12.23
C GLU A 77 4.61 2.78 11.88
N VAL A 78 4.96 3.29 10.69
CA VAL A 78 4.47 4.60 10.20
C VAL A 78 2.93 4.62 10.08
N VAL A 79 2.33 3.57 9.52
CA VAL A 79 0.86 3.44 9.40
C VAL A 79 0.19 3.44 10.78
N LYS A 80 0.77 2.75 11.78
CA LYS A 80 0.25 2.79 13.16
C LYS A 80 0.26 4.19 13.77
N VAL A 81 1.31 4.98 13.51
CA VAL A 81 1.38 6.37 13.98
C VAL A 81 0.28 7.21 13.33
N LEU A 82 0.11 7.09 12.01
CA LEU A 82 -0.95 7.78 11.28
C LEU A 82 -2.35 7.39 11.79
N MET A 83 -2.56 6.12 12.12
CA MET A 83 -3.81 5.64 12.72
C MET A 83 -4.08 6.17 14.14
N ALA A 84 -3.03 6.51 14.89
CA ALA A 84 -3.13 6.98 16.27
C ALA A 84 -3.26 8.51 16.36
N ASN A 85 -2.57 9.23 15.47
CA ASN A 85 -2.47 10.68 15.46
C ASN A 85 -3.09 11.22 14.16
N TYR A 86 -4.42 11.27 14.11
CA TYR A 86 -5.11 11.92 13.00
C TYR A 86 -4.99 13.43 13.15
N THR A 87 -4.07 14.03 12.38
CA THR A 87 -3.88 15.48 12.33
C THR A 87 -3.89 15.93 10.87
N GLU A 88 -4.51 17.07 10.61
CA GLU A 88 -4.48 17.72 9.28
C GLU A 88 -3.10 18.34 8.97
N GLU A 89 -2.32 18.65 10.00
CA GLU A 89 -0.95 19.14 9.82
C GLU A 89 -0.04 18.02 9.34
N GLU A 90 0.76 18.32 8.31
CA GLU A 90 1.79 17.42 7.78
C GLU A 90 2.82 17.11 8.88
N THR A 91 2.91 15.85 9.28
CA THR A 91 3.90 15.38 10.25
C THR A 91 4.97 14.54 9.56
N TRP A 92 6.07 14.27 10.26
CA TRP A 92 7.12 13.36 9.78
C TRP A 92 6.57 12.01 9.27
N SER A 93 5.45 11.54 9.85
CA SER A 93 4.84 10.26 9.48
C SER A 93 4.19 10.30 8.10
N TRP A 94 3.70 11.46 7.64
CA TRP A 94 3.20 11.65 6.28
C TRP A 94 4.34 11.60 5.28
N VAL A 95 5.41 12.35 5.55
CA VAL A 95 6.62 12.36 4.71
C VAL A 95 7.24 10.96 4.63
N ALA A 96 7.34 10.25 5.76
CA ALA A 96 7.86 8.89 5.80
C ALA A 96 6.98 7.93 5.00
N ARG A 97 5.66 8.02 5.11
CA ARG A 97 4.71 7.20 4.35
C ARG A 97 4.96 7.35 2.85
N ASP A 98 5.05 8.58 2.37
CA ASP A 98 5.15 8.85 0.93
C ASP A 98 6.50 8.33 0.38
N ILE A 99 7.61 8.56 1.06
CA ILE A 99 8.93 8.01 0.67
C ILE A 99 8.93 6.47 0.68
N LEU A 100 8.27 5.85 1.67
CA LEU A 100 8.19 4.39 1.76
C LEU A 100 7.27 3.81 0.68
N LEU A 101 6.19 4.48 0.32
CA LEU A 101 5.35 4.12 -0.82
C LEU A 101 6.11 4.24 -2.14
N ASP A 102 6.85 5.32 -2.35
CA ASP A 102 7.74 5.46 -3.50
C ASP A 102 8.75 4.31 -3.57
N THR A 103 9.24 3.85 -2.42
CA THR A 103 10.17 2.71 -2.34
C THR A 103 9.50 1.42 -2.80
N TRP A 104 8.26 1.16 -2.36
CA TRP A 104 7.47 0.01 -2.84
C TRP A 104 7.17 0.12 -4.34
N THR A 105 6.77 1.31 -4.81
CA THR A 105 6.47 1.58 -6.22
C THR A 105 7.70 1.35 -7.10
N ALA A 106 8.87 1.84 -6.70
CA ALA A 106 10.13 1.61 -7.40
C ALA A 106 10.48 0.12 -7.54
N LEU A 107 10.13 -0.70 -6.54
CA LEU A 107 10.36 -2.15 -6.54
C LEU A 107 9.32 -2.90 -7.39
N LEU A 108 8.07 -2.45 -7.39
CA LEU A 108 6.93 -3.21 -7.93
C LEU A 108 6.54 -2.81 -9.36
N VAL A 109 6.73 -1.55 -9.78
CA VAL A 109 6.42 -1.10 -11.15
C VAL A 109 7.21 -1.85 -12.23
N PRO A 110 8.54 -2.08 -12.08
CA PRO A 110 9.29 -2.86 -13.07
C PRO A 110 8.78 -4.30 -13.22
N MET A 111 8.13 -4.86 -12.20
CA MET A 111 7.56 -6.22 -12.25
C MET A 111 6.31 -6.31 -13.15
N GLY A 112 5.56 -5.23 -13.34
CA GLY A 112 4.36 -5.21 -14.18
C GLY A 112 4.59 -4.87 -15.65
N SER A 113 5.81 -4.46 -16.02
CA SER A 113 6.16 -3.97 -17.38
C SER A 113 7.14 -4.87 -18.11
N THR A 114 7.96 -5.62 -17.39
CA THR A 114 8.87 -6.60 -17.99
C THR A 114 8.24 -7.97 -17.86
N GLY A 115 7.88 -8.61 -18.98
CA GLY A 115 7.30 -9.97 -19.00
C GLY A 115 8.24 -11.09 -18.50
N GLN A 116 9.20 -10.76 -17.64
CA GLN A 116 9.94 -11.67 -16.80
C GLN A 116 9.23 -11.71 -15.44
N ASN A 117 8.86 -12.92 -15.01
CA ASN A 117 8.32 -13.23 -13.68
C ASN A 117 9.31 -12.88 -12.55
N ALA A 118 9.69 -11.61 -12.40
CA ALA A 118 10.32 -11.11 -11.20
C ALA A 118 9.21 -11.07 -10.14
N LEU A 119 8.93 -12.22 -9.53
CA LEU A 119 8.03 -12.32 -8.40
C LEU A 119 8.81 -11.90 -7.14
N LEU A 120 8.12 -11.27 -6.20
CA LEU A 120 8.68 -11.08 -4.87
C LEU A 120 9.10 -12.44 -4.27
N PRO A 121 10.17 -12.50 -3.49
CA PRO A 121 10.47 -13.69 -2.69
C PRO A 121 9.31 -13.98 -1.72
N PRO A 122 9.15 -15.21 -1.21
CA PRO A 122 8.03 -15.58 -0.33
C PRO A 122 7.89 -14.67 0.90
N GLU A 123 9.01 -14.25 1.50
CA GLU A 123 8.97 -13.31 2.62
C GLU A 123 8.49 -11.92 2.19
N GLY A 124 8.79 -11.51 0.96
CA GLY A 124 8.29 -10.28 0.35
C GLY A 124 6.78 -10.30 0.10
N ILE A 125 6.25 -11.42 -0.40
CA ILE A 125 4.80 -11.61 -0.59
C ILE A 125 4.08 -11.53 0.77
N ASN A 126 4.62 -12.20 1.80
CA ASN A 126 4.07 -12.16 3.15
C ASN A 126 4.13 -10.73 3.74
N ALA A 127 5.26 -10.04 3.57
CA ALA A 127 5.44 -8.66 3.99
C ALA A 127 4.44 -7.70 3.31
N ALA A 128 4.24 -7.83 2.00
CA ALA A 128 3.26 -7.05 1.25
C ALA A 128 1.81 -7.35 1.71
N SER A 129 1.47 -8.63 1.92
CA SER A 129 0.15 -9.05 2.41
C SER A 129 -0.18 -8.44 3.78
N ASN A 130 0.74 -8.55 4.75
CA ASN A 130 0.52 -8.03 6.10
C ASN A 130 0.42 -6.51 6.10
N LEU A 131 1.31 -5.85 5.34
CA LEU A 131 1.29 -4.40 5.19
C LEU A 131 -0.03 -3.93 4.56
N PHE A 132 -0.47 -4.55 3.47
CA PHE A 132 -1.73 -4.18 2.83
C PHE A 132 -2.92 -4.35 3.77
N SER A 133 -2.94 -5.42 4.58
CA SER A 133 -4.00 -5.61 5.58
C SER A 133 -4.06 -4.45 6.59
N LEU A 134 -2.90 -3.98 7.05
CA LEU A 134 -2.84 -2.86 7.99
C LEU A 134 -3.20 -1.52 7.32
N ILE A 135 -2.78 -1.31 6.07
CA ILE A 135 -3.18 -0.13 5.28
C ILE A 135 -4.70 -0.07 5.13
N VAL A 136 -5.34 -1.17 4.73
CA VAL A 136 -6.80 -1.20 4.57
C VAL A 136 -7.48 -0.92 5.92
N GLU A 137 -7.01 -1.51 7.02
CA GLU A 137 -7.54 -1.20 8.35
C GLU A 137 -7.42 0.30 8.70
N ALA A 138 -6.28 0.92 8.39
CA ALA A 138 -6.03 2.34 8.60
C ALA A 138 -6.99 3.21 7.80
N GLU A 139 -7.17 2.92 6.51
CA GLU A 139 -8.05 3.69 5.62
C GLU A 139 -9.54 3.56 6.02
N LEU A 140 -9.96 2.37 6.48
CA LEU A 140 -11.33 2.20 7.00
C LEU A 140 -11.55 2.95 8.31
N LYS A 141 -10.56 2.92 9.20
CA LYS A 141 -10.63 3.69 10.44
C LYS A 141 -10.70 5.19 10.16
N ALA A 142 -9.87 5.68 9.23
CA ALA A 142 -9.90 7.08 8.80
C ALA A 142 -11.28 7.46 8.22
N ALA A 143 -11.80 6.67 7.27
CA ALA A 143 -13.11 6.91 6.67
C ALA A 143 -14.25 6.92 7.70
N SER A 144 -14.21 6.02 8.68
CA SER A 144 -15.20 6.02 9.77
C SER A 144 -15.08 7.25 10.66
N ALA A 145 -13.87 7.73 10.94
CA ALA A 145 -13.63 8.88 11.81
C ALA A 145 -14.03 10.20 11.16
N SER A 146 -13.88 10.32 9.83
CA SER A 146 -14.28 11.50 9.06
C SER A 146 -15.75 11.48 8.62
N ALA A 147 -16.53 10.45 8.98
CA ALA A 147 -17.88 10.25 8.43
C ALA A 147 -18.87 11.38 8.71
N PHE A 148 -18.58 12.22 9.72
CA PHE A 148 -19.42 13.34 10.12
C PHE A 148 -18.69 14.70 10.03
N SER A 149 -17.54 14.77 9.36
CA SER A 149 -16.82 16.04 9.17
C SER A 149 -17.36 16.79 7.95
N ASP A 150 -17.91 17.99 8.16
CA ASP A 150 -18.50 18.88 7.13
C ASP A 150 -17.44 19.81 6.47
N GLU A 151 -16.19 19.39 6.36
CA GLU A 151 -15.11 20.25 5.85
C GLU A 151 -15.18 20.41 4.33
N ASN A 152 -15.83 21.49 3.92
CA ASN A 152 -16.15 21.83 2.54
C ASN A 152 -15.11 22.81 1.96
N GLU A 153 -13.96 22.31 1.51
CA GLU A 153 -12.89 23.10 0.86
C GLU A 153 -12.78 22.74 -0.63
N SER A 154 -13.54 23.45 -1.48
CA SER A 154 -13.75 23.12 -2.90
C SER A 154 -12.50 23.23 -3.79
N ASP A 155 -11.53 24.08 -3.46
CA ASP A 155 -10.31 24.28 -4.29
C ASP A 155 -9.15 23.37 -3.85
N TYR A 156 -9.14 22.91 -2.59
CA TYR A 156 -8.24 21.85 -2.11
C TYR A 156 -8.68 20.46 -2.59
N LEU A 157 -9.93 20.33 -3.02
CA LEU A 157 -10.55 19.05 -3.38
C LEU A 157 -9.81 18.35 -4.52
N GLN A 158 -9.42 19.06 -5.59
CA GLN A 158 -8.78 18.42 -6.74
C GLN A 158 -7.36 17.93 -6.43
N ALA A 159 -6.54 18.75 -5.73
CA ALA A 159 -5.20 18.34 -5.33
C ALA A 159 -5.25 17.19 -4.33
N SER A 160 -6.23 17.20 -3.41
CA SER A 160 -6.49 16.12 -2.47
C SER A 160 -6.92 14.83 -3.18
N ILE A 161 -7.78 14.92 -4.21
CA ILE A 161 -8.18 13.77 -5.03
C ILE A 161 -6.99 13.18 -5.76
N SER A 162 -6.17 14.01 -6.44
CA SER A 162 -4.99 13.51 -7.16
C SER A 162 -3.97 12.86 -6.23
N ALA A 163 -3.69 13.46 -5.06
CA ALA A 163 -2.79 12.87 -4.08
C ALA A 163 -3.35 11.55 -3.49
N MET A 164 -4.66 11.48 -3.28
CA MET A 164 -5.32 10.26 -2.84
C MET A 164 -5.25 9.16 -3.92
N ASP A 165 -5.44 9.50 -5.19
CA ASP A 165 -5.35 8.58 -6.33
C ASP A 165 -3.95 7.96 -6.44
N GLU A 166 -2.90 8.79 -6.43
CA GLU A 166 -1.49 8.33 -6.47
C GLU A 166 -1.16 7.38 -5.30
N ARG A 167 -1.68 7.70 -4.10
CA ARG A 167 -1.52 6.85 -2.91
C ARG A 167 -2.25 5.51 -3.07
N LEU A 168 -3.48 5.52 -3.58
CA LEU A 168 -4.25 4.30 -3.83
C LEU A 168 -3.61 3.43 -4.94
N SER A 169 -3.02 4.05 -5.96
CA SER A 169 -2.22 3.34 -6.97
C SER A 169 -1.00 2.65 -6.35
N SER A 170 -0.30 3.31 -5.44
CA SER A 170 0.81 2.69 -4.70
C SER A 170 0.34 1.53 -3.81
N TYR A 171 -0.79 1.68 -3.11
CA TYR A 171 -1.38 0.58 -2.32
C TYR A 171 -1.79 -0.60 -3.19
N ALA A 172 -2.31 -0.34 -4.39
CA ALA A 172 -2.71 -1.38 -5.33
C ALA A 172 -1.53 -2.22 -5.80
N LEU A 173 -0.36 -1.62 -6.04
CA LEU A 173 0.86 -2.37 -6.35
C LEU A 173 1.21 -3.34 -5.23
N ILE A 174 1.20 -2.88 -3.97
CA ILE A 174 1.47 -3.73 -2.80
C ILE A 174 0.43 -4.86 -2.72
N ALA A 175 -0.84 -4.55 -2.94
CA ALA A 175 -1.92 -5.54 -2.89
C ALA A 175 -1.74 -6.63 -3.95
N ARG A 176 -1.41 -6.23 -5.18
CA ARG A 176 -1.21 -7.12 -6.34
C ARG A 176 0.03 -7.99 -6.17
N ALA A 177 1.04 -7.53 -5.42
CA ALA A 177 2.21 -8.34 -5.08
C ALA A 177 1.86 -9.56 -4.19
N ALA A 178 0.70 -9.55 -3.54
CA ALA A 178 0.17 -10.65 -2.73
C ALA A 178 -1.30 -10.97 -3.06
N ILE A 179 -1.66 -10.95 -4.35
CA ILE A 179 -3.05 -10.96 -4.84
C ILE A 179 -3.89 -12.14 -4.32
N ASP A 180 -3.26 -13.31 -4.15
CA ASP A 180 -3.91 -14.53 -3.62
C ASP A 180 -4.46 -14.35 -2.20
N VAL A 181 -3.87 -13.44 -1.42
CA VAL A 181 -4.27 -13.16 -0.03
C VAL A 181 -5.14 -11.90 0.04
N THR A 182 -4.81 -10.88 -0.76
CA THR A 182 -5.46 -9.57 -0.65
C THR A 182 -6.85 -9.54 -1.27
N ILE A 183 -7.14 -10.31 -2.33
CA ILE A 183 -8.49 -10.41 -2.90
C ILE A 183 -9.49 -11.08 -1.93
N PRO A 184 -9.17 -12.24 -1.30
CA PRO A 184 -10.01 -12.79 -0.24
C PRO A 184 -10.23 -11.85 0.94
N LEU A 185 -9.19 -11.09 1.34
CA LEU A 185 -9.30 -10.08 2.39
C LEU A 185 -10.34 -9.01 2.03
N LEU A 186 -10.23 -8.39 0.86
CA LEU A 186 -11.16 -7.35 0.39
C LEU A 186 -12.60 -7.92 0.29
N THR A 187 -12.74 -9.14 -0.23
CA THR A 187 -14.05 -9.82 -0.33
C THR A 187 -14.70 -10.02 1.04
N ARG A 188 -13.90 -10.45 2.04
CA ARG A 188 -14.37 -10.61 3.42
C ARG A 188 -14.81 -9.27 4.00
N LEU A 189 -14.00 -8.22 3.84
CA LEU A 189 -14.31 -6.89 4.37
C LEU A 189 -15.60 -6.32 3.75
N PHE A 190 -15.80 -6.43 2.44
CA PHE A 190 -17.08 -6.06 1.82
C PHE A 190 -18.25 -6.82 2.42
N SER A 191 -18.12 -8.14 2.58
CA SER A 191 -19.18 -9.00 3.13
C SER A 191 -19.56 -8.58 4.55
N GLU A 192 -18.57 -8.26 5.39
CA GLU A 192 -18.78 -7.75 6.75
C GLU A 192 -19.51 -6.40 6.75
N ARG A 193 -19.08 -5.46 5.89
CA ARG A 193 -19.71 -4.13 5.78
C ARG A 193 -21.15 -4.22 5.27
N PHE A 194 -21.40 -5.03 4.25
CA PHE A 194 -22.77 -5.29 3.79
C PHE A 194 -23.61 -5.95 4.88
N ALA A 195 -23.08 -6.92 5.63
CA ALA A 195 -23.82 -7.54 6.73
C ALA A 195 -24.24 -6.51 7.79
N ARG A 196 -23.34 -5.59 8.19
CA ARG A 196 -23.66 -4.51 9.13
C ARG A 196 -24.74 -3.56 8.60
N LEU A 197 -24.69 -3.18 7.32
CA LEU A 197 -25.76 -2.38 6.70
C LEU A 197 -27.12 -3.08 6.73
N HIS A 198 -27.16 -4.39 6.45
CA HIS A 198 -28.41 -5.14 6.46
C HIS A 198 -28.99 -5.29 7.87
N GLN A 199 -28.12 -5.49 8.88
CA GLN A 199 -28.52 -5.61 10.29
C GLN A 199 -28.97 -4.26 10.88
N GLY A 200 -28.37 -3.15 10.46
CA GLY A 200 -28.66 -1.81 10.99
C GLY A 200 -29.89 -1.12 10.38
N ARG A 201 -30.60 -1.74 9.42
CA ARG A 201 -31.72 -1.13 8.70
C ARG A 201 -32.78 -0.56 9.67
N GLY A 202 -32.79 0.76 9.79
CA GLY A 202 -33.77 1.53 10.59
C GLY A 202 -33.46 1.64 12.08
N ILE A 203 -32.30 1.14 12.55
CA ILE A 203 -31.93 1.15 13.98
C ILE A 203 -30.63 1.93 14.24
N SER A 204 -29.66 1.87 13.32
CA SER A 204 -28.37 2.57 13.43
C SER A 204 -28.16 3.49 12.24
N ASP A 205 -27.49 4.61 12.48
CA ASP A 205 -27.00 5.49 11.42
C ASP A 205 -26.00 4.70 10.54
N PRO A 206 -26.24 4.57 9.21
CA PRO A 206 -25.36 3.83 8.33
C PRO A 206 -24.13 4.63 7.87
N THR A 207 -24.02 5.92 8.20
CA THR A 207 -23.03 6.85 7.62
C THR A 207 -21.60 6.32 7.70
N GLU A 208 -21.10 5.95 8.88
CA GLU A 208 -19.75 5.37 9.03
C GLU A 208 -19.52 4.13 8.16
N THR A 209 -20.52 3.23 8.09
CA THR A 209 -20.41 2.01 7.29
C THR A 209 -20.44 2.30 5.79
N LEU A 210 -21.13 3.36 5.36
CA LEU A 210 -21.13 3.81 3.97
C LEU A 210 -19.79 4.43 3.58
N GLU A 211 -19.17 5.23 4.45
CA GLU A 211 -17.83 5.78 4.22
C GLU A 211 -16.76 4.69 4.17
N GLU A 212 -16.82 3.70 5.06
CA GLU A 212 -15.93 2.54 4.98
C GLU A 212 -16.14 1.74 3.68
N LEU A 213 -17.38 1.58 3.20
CA LEU A 213 -17.66 0.93 1.92
C LEU A 213 -17.13 1.74 0.75
N TYR A 214 -17.25 3.07 0.79
CA TYR A 214 -16.69 3.96 -0.21
C TYR A 214 -15.16 3.85 -0.27
N SER A 215 -14.49 3.87 0.88
CA SER A 215 -13.04 3.64 0.97
C SER A 215 -12.65 2.25 0.42
N LEU A 216 -13.37 1.18 0.79
CA LEU A 216 -13.16 -0.17 0.22
C LEU A 216 -13.33 -0.20 -1.30
N LEU A 217 -14.34 0.50 -1.83
CA LEU A 217 -14.58 0.61 -3.26
C LEU A 217 -13.40 1.28 -3.96
N LEU A 218 -12.92 2.42 -3.45
CA LEU A 218 -11.76 3.12 -4.01
C LEU A 218 -10.51 2.24 -4.04
N ILE A 219 -10.16 1.63 -2.90
CA ILE A 219 -9.01 0.73 -2.79
C ILE A 219 -9.15 -0.45 -3.77
N THR A 220 -10.31 -1.10 -3.78
CA THR A 220 -10.53 -2.28 -4.62
C THR A 220 -10.53 -1.95 -6.11
N GLY A 221 -11.07 -0.78 -6.49
CA GLY A 221 -11.01 -0.29 -7.87
C GLY A 221 -9.57 -0.17 -8.37
N HIS A 222 -8.70 0.41 -7.55
CA HIS A 222 -7.26 0.48 -7.87
C HIS A 222 -6.61 -0.89 -7.91
N VAL A 223 -6.95 -1.81 -7.02
CA VAL A 223 -6.40 -3.18 -7.06
C VAL A 223 -6.80 -3.91 -8.35
N LEU A 224 -8.05 -3.76 -8.80
CA LEU A 224 -8.65 -4.54 -9.88
C LEU A 224 -8.42 -4.01 -11.31
N ALA A 225 -8.04 -2.74 -11.46
CA ALA A 225 -7.90 -2.08 -12.75
C ALA A 225 -6.66 -1.17 -12.79
N ASP A 226 -5.92 -1.24 -13.89
CA ASP A 226 -4.85 -0.28 -14.17
C ASP A 226 -5.41 1.13 -14.46
N GLU A 227 -4.54 2.14 -14.41
CA GLU A 227 -4.88 3.48 -14.88
C GLU A 227 -5.09 3.47 -16.40
N GLY A 228 -6.09 4.22 -16.85
CA GLY A 228 -6.44 4.38 -18.26
C GLY A 228 -6.58 5.86 -18.57
N GLU A 229 -5.47 6.60 -18.59
CA GLU A 229 -5.50 8.01 -19.01
C GLU A 229 -5.77 8.10 -20.51
N GLY A 230 -7.05 8.22 -20.89
CA GLY A 230 -7.48 8.36 -22.29
C GLY A 230 -7.50 7.06 -23.09
N GLU A 231 -7.15 5.93 -22.48
CA GLU A 231 -7.20 4.59 -23.08
C GLU A 231 -8.13 3.66 -22.30
N THR A 232 -8.52 2.54 -22.90
CA THR A 232 -9.31 1.53 -22.17
C THR A 232 -8.42 0.89 -21.11
N PRO A 233 -8.76 1.02 -19.81
CA PRO A 233 -7.93 0.44 -18.76
C PRO A 233 -7.83 -1.08 -18.96
N LEU A 234 -6.70 -1.65 -18.56
CA LEU A 234 -6.43 -3.08 -18.69
C LEU A 234 -6.62 -3.79 -17.34
N VAL A 235 -6.85 -5.11 -17.42
CA VAL A 235 -6.82 -5.96 -16.24
C VAL A 235 -5.36 -6.12 -15.83
N PRO A 236 -4.98 -5.82 -14.57
CA PRO A 236 -3.62 -5.98 -14.10
C PRO A 236 -3.10 -7.41 -14.28
N GLU A 237 -1.84 -7.57 -14.66
CA GLU A 237 -1.22 -8.87 -14.96
C GLU A 237 -1.34 -9.86 -13.79
N ALA A 238 -1.16 -9.39 -12.55
CA ALA A 238 -1.31 -10.22 -11.34
C ALA A 238 -2.69 -10.89 -11.27
N ILE A 239 -3.75 -10.21 -11.72
CA ILE A 239 -5.10 -10.79 -11.74
C ILE A 239 -5.23 -11.78 -12.89
N GLN A 240 -4.66 -11.47 -14.05
CA GLN A 240 -4.66 -12.38 -15.19
C GLN A 240 -3.94 -13.70 -14.88
N ILE A 241 -2.79 -13.65 -14.20
CA ILE A 241 -2.02 -14.86 -13.88
C ILE A 241 -2.77 -15.73 -12.86
N HIS A 242 -3.35 -15.13 -11.82
CA HIS A 242 -3.88 -15.87 -10.68
C HIS A 242 -5.35 -16.30 -10.84
N PHE A 243 -6.14 -15.59 -11.65
CA PHE A 243 -7.59 -15.77 -11.69
C PHE A 243 -8.17 -16.06 -13.08
N THR A 244 -7.32 -16.24 -14.10
CA THR A 244 -7.75 -16.75 -15.42
C THR A 244 -7.38 -18.22 -15.53
N GLY A 245 -8.36 -19.11 -15.34
CA GLY A 245 -8.13 -20.56 -15.41
C GLY A 245 -7.75 -21.07 -16.81
N PRO A 246 -7.21 -22.31 -16.92
CA PRO A 246 -6.81 -22.93 -18.20
C PRO A 246 -7.98 -23.23 -19.16
N CYS A 247 -9.22 -23.02 -18.74
CA CYS A 247 -10.39 -23.04 -19.60
C CYS A 247 -11.00 -21.64 -19.54
N GLY A 248 -11.13 -20.97 -20.69
CA GLY A 248 -11.57 -19.58 -20.85
C GLY A 248 -13.02 -19.28 -20.44
N THR A 249 -13.47 -19.77 -19.28
CA THR A 249 -14.72 -19.37 -18.64
C THR A 249 -14.55 -17.99 -17.99
N ARG A 250 -15.09 -17.00 -18.71
CA ARG A 250 -15.15 -15.55 -18.43
C ARG A 250 -15.99 -15.19 -17.18
N GLN A 251 -15.70 -15.74 -16.01
CA GLN A 251 -16.48 -15.40 -14.81
C GLN A 251 -15.82 -14.28 -13.99
N THR A 252 -14.48 -14.24 -13.94
CA THR A 252 -13.67 -13.13 -13.41
C THR A 252 -13.61 -11.91 -14.35
N SER A 253 -13.87 -12.14 -15.64
CA SER A 253 -14.00 -11.08 -16.64
C SER A 253 -15.11 -10.09 -16.31
N LEU A 254 -16.26 -10.49 -15.73
CA LEU A 254 -17.39 -9.58 -15.51
C LEU A 254 -17.14 -8.53 -14.41
N CYS A 255 -16.52 -8.88 -13.28
CA CYS A 255 -16.21 -7.91 -12.22
C CYS A 255 -15.11 -6.93 -12.65
N CYS A 256 -14.05 -7.41 -13.32
CA CYS A 256 -13.04 -6.51 -13.89
C CYS A 256 -13.65 -5.62 -14.98
N THR A 257 -14.46 -6.17 -15.90
CA THR A 257 -15.12 -5.37 -16.95
C THR A 257 -16.09 -4.34 -16.37
N PHE A 258 -16.78 -4.65 -15.26
CA PHE A 258 -17.63 -3.68 -14.57
C PHE A 258 -16.80 -2.48 -14.07
N TRP A 259 -15.70 -2.73 -13.36
CA TRP A 259 -14.82 -1.65 -12.86
C TRP A 259 -14.10 -0.89 -13.97
N LEU A 260 -13.65 -1.58 -15.04
CA LEU A 260 -13.02 -0.96 -16.20
C LEU A 260 -13.95 0.04 -16.92
N ASN A 261 -15.27 -0.16 -16.86
CA ASN A 261 -16.24 0.79 -17.42
C ASN A 261 -16.51 1.99 -16.51
N TYR A 262 -16.24 1.90 -15.20
CA TYR A 262 -16.45 3.00 -14.25
C TYR A 262 -15.24 3.95 -14.13
N LYS A 263 -14.03 3.49 -14.47
CA LYS A 263 -12.79 4.30 -14.41
C LYS A 263 -12.61 5.25 -15.61
N VAL A 264 -13.57 5.29 -16.55
CA VAL A 264 -13.55 6.13 -17.77
C VAL A 264 -14.33 7.45 -17.57
N PHE A 265 -14.86 7.71 -16.37
CA PHE A 265 -15.61 8.93 -16.03
C PHE A 265 -14.96 9.73 -14.91
#